data_AF-A0A285J2J0-F1
#
_entry.id   AF-A0A285J2J0-F1
#
_cell.length_a   1.000
_cell.length_b   1.000
_cell.length_c   1.000
_cell.angle_alpha   90.00
_cell.angle_beta   90.00
_cell.angle_gamma   90.00
#
_symmetry.space_group_name_H-M   'P 1'
#
loop_
_entity.id
_entity.type
_entity.pdbx_description
1 polymer ?
#
loop_
_entity_poly.entity_id
_entity_poly.type
_entity_poly.pdbx_seq_one_letter_code
_entity_poly.pdbx_strand_id
1 'polypeptide(L)' 'MDEVRDWIDSLDSASHKRIVEALDLLAEIGPGLGRPPVDTIRGSTIANLKELRSGSVRILFAFDP' A
#
# COMPACT_ATOMS: atom_id res chain seq x y z
N MET A 1 -11.88 1.55 8.83
CA MET A 1 -11.02 0.36 8.65
C MET A 1 -11.69 -0.63 7.71
N ASP A 2 -13.00 -0.83 7.83
CA ASP A 2 -13.72 -1.83 7.04
C ASP A 2 -13.78 -1.49 5.54
N GLU A 3 -13.92 -0.22 5.15
CA GLU A 3 -14.03 0.18 3.72
C GLU A 3 -12.85 -0.28 2.84
N VAL A 4 -11.61 -0.19 3.33
CA VAL A 4 -10.42 -0.63 2.57
C VAL A 4 -10.38 -2.15 2.48
N ARG A 5 -10.77 -2.83 3.55
CA ARG A 5 -10.80 -4.29 3.60
C ARG A 5 -11.88 -4.84 2.68
N ASP A 6 -13.09 -4.28 2.74
CA ASP A 6 -14.22 -4.63 1.88
C ASP A 6 -13.86 -4.40 0.41
N TRP A 7 -13.16 -3.29 0.11
CA TRP A 7 -12.67 -3.04 -1.23
C TRP A 7 -11.64 -4.09 -1.67
N ILE A 8 -10.66 -4.44 -0.84
CA ILE A 8 -9.67 -5.50 -1.15
C ILE A 8 -10.38 -6.83 -1.40
N ASP A 9 -11.32 -7.20 -0.54
CA ASP A 9 -12.08 -8.46 -0.61
C ASP A 9 -12.98 -8.52 -1.86
N SER A 10 -13.34 -7.36 -2.45
CA SER A 10 -14.13 -7.26 -3.68
C SER A 10 -13.32 -7.45 -4.98
N LEU A 11 -11.99 -7.49 -4.91
CA LEU A 11 -11.13 -7.57 -6.08
C LEU A 11 -11.11 -8.97 -6.72
N ASP A 12 -10.71 -9.04 -7.99
CA ASP A 12 -10.42 -10.32 -8.62
C ASP A 12 -9.26 -11.04 -7.90
N SER A 13 -9.24 -12.36 -8.00
CA SER A 13 -8.27 -13.21 -7.27
C SER A 13 -6.81 -12.86 -7.54
N ALA A 14 -6.48 -12.41 -8.75
CA ALA A 14 -5.11 -12.07 -9.11
C ALA A 14 -4.71 -10.71 -8.53
N SER A 15 -5.60 -9.72 -8.54
CA SER A 15 -5.37 -8.42 -7.90
C SER A 15 -5.32 -8.53 -6.38
N HIS A 16 -6.28 -9.25 -5.78
CA HIS A 16 -6.32 -9.51 -4.34
C HIS A 16 -5.01 -10.14 -3.86
N LYS A 17 -4.57 -11.23 -4.50
CA LYS A 17 -3.32 -11.92 -4.13
C LYS A 17 -2.11 -10.98 -4.14
N ARG A 18 -1.93 -10.18 -5.20
CA ARG A 18 -0.77 -9.27 -5.29
C ARG A 18 -0.82 -8.12 -4.28
N ILE A 19 -2.01 -7.68 -3.87
CA ILE A 19 -2.16 -6.65 -2.85
C ILE A 19 -1.82 -7.23 -1.48
N VAL A 20 -2.34 -8.41 -1.15
CA VAL A 20 -2.03 -9.08 0.11
C VAL A 20 -0.53 -9.34 0.24
N GLU A 21 0.13 -9.88 -0.81
CA GLU A 21 1.58 -10.08 -0.81
C GLU A 21 2.37 -8.77 -0.59
N ALA A 22 1.90 -7.66 -1.18
CA ALA A 22 2.54 -6.35 -1.00
C ALA A 22 2.31 -5.77 0.40
N LEU A 23 1.14 -6.01 1.00
CA LEU A 23 0.82 -5.60 2.37
C LEU A 23 1.60 -6.43 3.40
N ASP A 24 1.75 -7.73 3.18
CA ASP A 24 2.55 -8.61 4.03
C ASP A 24 4.01 -8.15 4.04
N LEU A 25 4.57 -7.83 2.88
CA LEU A 25 5.93 -7.28 2.77
C LEU A 25 6.06 -5.94 3.51
N LEU A 26 5.06 -5.07 3.40
CA LEU A 26 5.03 -3.80 4.12
C LEU A 26 4.93 -4.00 5.64
N ALA A 27 4.17 -4.97 6.10
CA ALA A 27 4.05 -5.31 7.51
C ALA A 27 5.34 -5.91 8.08
N GLU A 28 6.05 -6.74 7.30
CA GLU A 28 7.30 -7.37 7.70
C GLU A 28 8.45 -6.36 7.81
N ILE A 29 8.61 -5.50 6.79
CA ILE A 29 9.76 -4.59 6.69
C ILE A 29 9.48 -3.23 7.36
N GLY A 30 8.21 -2.81 7.39
CA GLY A 30 7.79 -1.55 7.99
C GLY A 30 8.30 -0.31 7.23
N PRO A 31 8.59 0.81 7.94
CA PRO A 31 8.96 2.09 7.33
C PRO A 31 10.19 2.08 6.41
N GLY A 32 11.05 1.06 6.54
CA GLY A 32 12.23 0.87 5.71
C GLY A 32 11.92 0.36 4.30
N LEU A 33 10.69 -0.10 4.03
CA LEU A 33 10.31 -0.59 2.70
C LEU A 33 10.29 0.56 1.69
N GLY A 34 11.14 0.44 0.68
CA GLY A 34 11.32 1.44 -0.38
C GLY A 34 10.94 0.91 -1.76
N ARG A 35 11.59 1.47 -2.78
CA ARG A 35 11.35 1.09 -4.18
C ARG A 35 11.85 -0.34 -4.46
N PRO A 36 11.21 -1.08 -5.39
CA PRO A 36 10.04 -0.71 -6.19
C PRO A 36 8.65 -0.80 -5.54
N PRO A 37 8.36 -1.58 -4.46
CA PRO A 37 6.98 -1.74 -4.00
C PRO A 37 6.41 -0.48 -3.35
N VAL A 38 7.24 0.37 -2.76
CA VAL A 38 6.80 1.61 -2.09
C VAL A 38 7.51 2.84 -2.66
N ASP A 39 6.83 3.98 -2.64
CA ASP A 39 7.43 5.29 -2.88
C ASP A 39 6.81 6.38 -2.02
N THR A 40 7.50 7.51 -1.95
CA THR A 40 7.00 8.70 -1.26
C THR A 40 6.27 9.60 -2.24
N ILE A 41 5.04 9.99 -1.91
CA ILE A 41 4.28 10.97 -2.68
C ILE A 41 4.87 12.36 -2.39
N ARG A 42 5.44 12.98 -3.42
CA ARG A 42 6.00 14.34 -3.34
C ARG A 42 4.91 15.37 -3.60
N GLY A 43 5.01 16.52 -2.93
CA GLY A 43 4.05 17.63 -3.08
C GLY A 43 2.71 17.44 -2.37
N SER A 44 2.54 16.35 -1.63
CA SER A 44 1.38 16.16 -0.74
C SER A 44 1.46 17.11 0.46
N THR A 45 0.31 17.58 0.93
CA THR A 45 0.18 18.28 2.22
C THR A 45 0.17 17.33 3.42
N ILE A 46 0.00 16.02 3.18
CA ILE A 46 0.06 14.97 4.20
C ILE A 46 1.52 14.53 4.37
N ALA A 47 2.06 14.69 5.58
CA ALA A 47 3.41 14.26 5.92
C ALA A 47 3.55 12.74 5.79
N ASN A 48 4.73 12.27 5.35
CA ASN A 48 5.06 10.85 5.21
C ASN A 48 4.09 10.04 4.32
N LEU A 49 3.31 10.70 3.45
CA LEU A 49 2.41 10.01 2.53
C LEU A 49 3.22 9.21 1.51
N LYS A 50 2.87 7.93 1.41
CA LYS A 50 3.50 6.94 0.54
C LYS A 50 2.44 6.25 -0.30
N GLU A 51 2.90 5.64 -1.39
CA GLU A 51 2.10 4.71 -2.18
C GLU A 51 2.70 3.30 -2.12
N LEU A 52 1.85 2.29 -1.95
CA LEU A 52 2.16 0.90 -2.22
C LEU A 52 1.74 0.60 -3.67
N ARG A 53 2.64 0.02 -4.45
CA ARG A 53 2.46 -0.23 -5.88
C ARG A 53 2.30 -1.72 -6.15
N SER A 54 1.12 -2.11 -6.64
CA SER A 54 0.83 -3.49 -7.04
C SER A 54 0.12 -3.50 -8.39
N GLY A 55 0.86 -3.78 -9.46
CA GLY A 55 0.33 -3.71 -10.83
C GLY A 55 -0.17 -2.31 -11.19
N SER A 56 -1.43 -2.19 -11.61
CA SER A 56 -2.13 -0.91 -11.84
C SER A 56 -2.73 -0.29 -10.58
N VAL A 57 -2.76 -1.03 -9.47
CA VAL A 57 -3.35 -0.57 -8.20
C VAL A 57 -2.32 0.20 -7.38
N ARG A 58 -2.80 1.26 -6.72
CA ARG A 58 -2.04 2.09 -5.79
C ARG A 58 -2.82 2.24 -4.49
N ILE A 59 -2.19 1.92 -3.37
CA ILE A 59 -2.75 2.14 -2.03
C ILE A 59 -1.95 3.25 -1.37
N LEU A 60 -2.62 4.34 -0.99
CA LEU A 60 -1.97 5.43 -0.27
C LEU A 60 -2.00 5.15 1.23
N PHE A 61 -0.86 5.36 1.89
CA PHE A 61 -0.72 5.16 3.33
C PHE A 61 0.32 6.13 3.90
N ALA A 62 0.27 6.35 5.21
CA ALA A 62 1.31 7.05 5.94
C ALA A 62 1.61 6.27 7.22
N PHE A 63 2.89 6.20 7.60
CA PHE A 63 3.25 5.78 8.94
C PHE A 63 3.12 6.99 9.87
N ASP A 64 2.40 6.81 10.97
CA ASP A 64 2.42 7.79 12.06
C ASP A 64 3.82 7.79 12.71
N PRO A 65 4.33 8.95 13.19
CA PRO A 65 5.67 9.07 13.80
C PRO A 65 5.88 8.20 15.04
#